data_AF-A0A7L2ZAR7-F1
#
_entry.id   AF-A0A7L2ZAR7-F1
#
_cell.length_a   1.000
_cell.length_b   1.000
_cell.length_c   1.000
_cell.angle_alpha   90.00
_cell.angle_beta   90.00
_cell.angle_gamma   90.00
#
_symmetry.space_group_name_H-M   'P 1'
#
loop_
_entity.id
_entity.type
_entity.pdbx_description
1 polymer ?
#
loop_
_entity_poly.entity_id
_entity_poly.type
_entity_poly.pdbx_seq_one_letter_code
_entity_poly.pdbx_strand_id
1 'polypeptide(L)'
;EKKDAEMDRLLSQTESYLKRRQKIHVPMLQVWTADKPHPQEEYLDCLWSQIQKLKKDRWQERHILRPYLAFDSILCEALQHNLPPFTPPPHTEDSVYPMPRVIFRMFDYTDDPEGPVMPGSHSVERFVIEENLHCIIKSHWKERKTCAAQLLSYPGNNKIPLNYHIVEVIFAELFQLPSPPHIEVMYTTLLIELCKLQPGSLPQVLAQATEMLYMRLDTMNTTCVDRFINWFSHHLSNFQFRWSWEDWSDCLTQDLEKPKPKFVREVLEKCMRLSYHQRIIDIVPASFSVLSPANPVCIYKYGDESNRSLPGYTVALCLTIAIKNKASNDEIFSILKDVPNPNQDDDDDEGFTFNPLKIEVFVQTLLHLAAKSFSHSFSALAKFHEVFKTLAESDEGKLHVLRVVYEVWKNHPQV
;
A
#
# COMPACT_ATOMS: atom_id res chain seq x y z
N GLU A 1 19.01 14.73 40.36
CA GLU A 1 19.46 15.71 41.35
C GLU A 1 18.36 16.33 42.21
N LYS A 2 17.13 16.64 41.74
CA LYS A 2 16.10 17.22 42.62
C LYS A 2 15.20 16.22 43.38
N LYS A 3 14.87 15.07 42.78
CA LYS A 3 13.86 14.09 43.24
C LYS A 3 14.17 12.67 42.77
N ASP A 4 15.41 12.22 42.98
CA ASP A 4 15.91 10.91 42.49
C ASP A 4 15.15 9.72 43.11
N ALA A 5 14.95 9.70 44.43
CA ALA A 5 14.24 8.63 45.12
C ALA A 5 12.79 8.49 44.64
N GLU A 6 12.08 9.60 44.45
CA GLU A 6 10.72 9.59 43.93
C GLU A 6 10.66 9.13 42.47
N MET A 7 11.63 9.55 41.63
CA MET A 7 11.73 9.10 40.24
C MET A 7 12.04 7.60 40.13
N ASP A 8 12.91 7.06 40.98
CA ASP A 8 13.20 5.63 41.00
C ASP A 8 11.99 4.79 41.41
N ARG A 9 11.18 5.29 42.35
CA ARG A 9 9.90 4.66 42.69
C ARG A 9 8.94 4.63 41.49
N LEU A 10 8.82 5.74 40.76
CA LEU A 10 7.98 5.82 39.56
C LEU A 10 8.47 4.85 38.47
N LEU A 11 9.77 4.83 38.18
CA LEU A 11 10.35 3.93 37.18
C LEU A 11 10.14 2.45 37.55
N SER A 12 10.25 2.09 38.83
CA SER A 12 10.01 0.72 39.30
C SER A 12 8.56 0.28 39.13
N GLN A 13 7.61 1.19 39.38
CA GLN A 13 6.18 0.93 39.15
C GLN A 13 5.87 0.81 37.65
N THR A 14 6.46 1.68 36.82
CA THR A 14 6.35 1.62 35.36
C THR A 14 6.88 0.29 34.81
N GLU A 15 8.06 -0.14 35.23
CA GLU A 15 8.64 -1.42 34.80
C GLU A 15 7.72 -2.61 35.17
N SER A 16 7.16 -2.58 36.39
CA SER A 16 6.24 -3.61 36.86
C SER A 16 4.95 -3.67 36.03
N TYR A 17 4.44 -2.52 35.60
CA TYR A 17 3.30 -2.44 34.69
C TYR A 17 3.66 -2.98 33.30
N LEU A 18 4.76 -2.52 32.71
CA LEU A 18 5.20 -2.92 31.37
C LEU A 18 5.39 -4.43 31.24
N LYS A 19 5.97 -5.09 32.26
CA LYS A 19 6.16 -6.55 32.30
C LYS A 19 4.86 -7.36 32.25
N ARG A 20 3.72 -6.76 32.64
CA ARG A 20 2.41 -7.43 32.70
C ARG A 20 1.51 -7.11 31.52
N ARG A 21 1.94 -6.22 30.62
CA ARG A 21 1.15 -5.83 29.45
C ARG A 21 1.02 -7.01 28.48
N GLN A 22 -0.18 -7.21 27.97
CA GLN A 22 -0.43 -8.18 26.91
C GLN A 22 0.12 -7.66 25.58
N LYS A 23 0.73 -8.56 24.79
CA LYS A 23 1.36 -8.24 23.49
C LYS A 23 0.63 -8.88 22.31
N ILE A 24 -0.65 -9.20 22.49
CA ILE A 24 -1.50 -9.87 21.49
C ILE A 24 -1.67 -9.06 20.19
N HIS A 25 -1.50 -7.74 20.25
CA HIS A 25 -1.63 -6.84 19.11
C HIS A 25 -0.39 -6.81 18.22
N VAL A 26 0.77 -7.24 18.72
CA VAL A 26 2.06 -7.07 18.01
C VAL A 26 2.06 -7.75 16.64
N PRO A 27 1.68 -9.04 16.49
CA PRO A 27 1.72 -9.70 15.18
C PRO A 27 0.83 -9.04 14.12
N MET A 28 -0.24 -8.36 14.53
CA MET A 28 -1.15 -7.65 13.63
C MET A 28 -0.58 -6.30 13.15
N LEU A 29 0.35 -5.71 13.89
CA LEU A 29 0.88 -4.37 13.65
C LEU A 29 2.32 -4.36 13.12
N GLN A 30 2.99 -5.52 13.11
CA GLN A 30 4.33 -5.65 12.57
C GLN A 30 4.34 -5.55 11.04
N VAL A 31 5.23 -4.71 10.51
CA VAL A 31 5.52 -4.67 9.06
C VAL A 31 6.26 -5.93 8.63
N TRP A 32 7.20 -6.41 9.45
CA TRP A 32 7.90 -7.69 9.27
C TRP A 32 7.77 -8.54 10.52
N THR A 33 7.49 -9.83 10.35
CA THR A 33 7.47 -10.80 11.46
C THR A 33 8.86 -11.36 11.77
N ALA A 34 9.84 -11.20 10.88
CA ALA A 34 11.22 -11.58 11.16
C ALA A 34 11.88 -10.63 12.15
N ASP A 35 12.56 -11.18 13.16
CA ASP A 35 13.35 -10.41 14.13
C ASP A 35 14.70 -9.91 13.57
N LYS A 36 15.11 -10.43 12.41
CA LYS A 36 16.36 -10.07 11.74
C LYS A 36 16.09 -9.43 10.38
N PRO A 37 16.88 -8.42 9.97
CA PRO A 37 18.00 -7.84 10.72
C PRO A 37 17.58 -6.89 11.85
N HIS A 38 16.34 -6.37 11.83
CA HIS A 38 15.81 -5.50 12.87
C HIS A 38 14.46 -5.99 13.38
N PRO A 39 14.31 -6.20 14.71
CA PRO A 39 13.01 -6.53 15.27
C PRO A 39 12.06 -5.34 15.17
N GLN A 40 10.80 -5.62 14.85
CA GLN A 40 9.73 -4.62 14.86
C GLN A 40 9.11 -4.60 16.26
N GLU A 41 9.64 -3.71 17.10
CA GLU A 41 9.37 -3.68 18.55
C GLU A 41 8.07 -2.98 18.91
N GLU A 42 7.40 -3.44 19.98
CA GLU A 42 6.24 -2.75 20.55
C GLU A 42 6.67 -1.40 21.13
N TYR A 43 5.88 -0.34 20.85
CA TYR A 43 6.33 1.04 21.07
C TYR A 43 6.71 1.38 22.51
N LEU A 44 6.05 0.81 23.53
CA LEU A 44 6.40 1.07 24.93
C LEU A 44 7.60 0.24 25.38
N ASP A 45 7.80 -0.97 24.86
CA ASP A 45 9.02 -1.74 25.14
C ASP A 45 10.26 -1.05 24.55
N CYS A 46 10.14 -0.55 23.31
CA CYS A 46 11.20 0.18 22.64
C CYS A 46 11.52 1.49 23.38
N LEU A 47 10.49 2.28 23.70
CA LEU A 47 10.64 3.51 24.48
C LEU A 47 11.23 3.24 25.88
N TRP A 48 10.81 2.17 26.54
CA TRP A 48 11.37 1.78 27.83
C TRP A 48 12.87 1.50 27.72
N SER A 49 13.30 0.72 26.72
CA SER A 49 14.72 0.45 26.47
C SER A 49 15.52 1.74 26.20
N GLN A 50 14.93 2.68 25.45
CA GLN A 50 15.52 4.00 25.20
C GLN A 50 15.70 4.82 26.48
N ILE A 51 14.67 4.89 27.33
CA ILE A 51 14.73 5.61 28.61
C ILE A 51 15.73 4.94 29.58
N GLN A 52 15.81 3.61 29.59
CA GLN A 52 16.78 2.89 30.41
C GLN A 52 18.23 3.17 29.96
N LYS A 53 18.46 3.27 28.64
CA LYS A 53 19.76 3.74 28.11
C LYS A 53 20.05 5.18 28.53
N LEU A 54 19.09 6.11 28.38
CA LEU A 54 19.25 7.49 28.81
C LEU A 54 19.58 7.61 30.31
N LYS A 55 18.90 6.82 31.15
CA LYS A 55 19.19 6.74 32.59
C LYS A 55 20.62 6.24 32.84
N LYS A 56 21.04 5.17 32.16
CA LYS A 56 22.41 4.62 32.24
C LYS A 56 23.46 5.66 31.84
N ASP A 57 23.13 6.48 30.86
CA ASP A 57 23.97 7.58 30.35
C ASP A 57 23.81 8.88 31.17
N ARG A 58 23.30 8.77 32.41
CA ARG A 58 23.14 9.87 33.38
C ARG A 58 22.26 11.01 32.86
N TRP A 59 21.20 10.67 32.15
CA TRP A 59 20.24 11.61 31.57
C TRP A 59 20.87 12.62 30.59
N GLN A 60 22.02 12.26 30.00
CA GLN A 60 22.66 13.03 28.94
C GLN A 60 22.25 12.50 27.59
N GLU A 61 21.86 13.40 26.70
CA GLU A 61 21.52 13.13 25.30
C GLU A 61 22.21 14.15 24.39
N ARG A 62 22.27 13.84 23.10
CA ARG A 62 23.13 14.53 22.15
C ARG A 62 22.40 15.27 21.04
N HIS A 63 21.08 15.43 21.09
CA HIS A 63 20.30 15.88 19.94
C HIS A 63 19.43 17.11 20.20
N ILE A 64 18.71 17.16 21.32
CA ILE A 64 17.70 18.19 21.61
C ILE A 64 18.35 19.57 21.68
N LEU A 65 17.87 20.50 20.86
CA LEU A 65 18.24 21.91 20.94
C LEU A 65 17.62 22.54 22.18
N ARG A 66 18.45 23.17 23.01
CA ARG A 66 18.05 23.76 24.29
C ARG A 66 18.40 25.26 24.33
N PRO A 67 17.68 26.13 23.58
CA PRO A 67 18.00 27.56 23.52
C PRO A 67 18.06 28.25 24.88
N TYR A 68 17.27 27.78 25.85
CA TYR A 68 17.23 28.29 27.22
C TYR A 68 18.57 28.23 27.96
N LEU A 69 19.50 27.34 27.56
CA LEU A 69 20.84 27.27 28.15
C LEU A 69 21.67 28.54 27.90
N ALA A 70 21.39 29.27 26.81
CA ALA A 70 22.06 30.55 26.53
C ALA A 70 21.58 31.69 27.46
N PHE A 71 20.50 31.46 28.22
CA PHE A 71 19.87 32.44 29.10
C PHE A 71 19.95 32.03 30.57
N ASP A 72 20.91 31.17 30.93
CA ASP A 72 21.04 30.61 32.28
C ASP A 72 21.07 31.69 33.38
N SER A 73 21.80 32.79 33.15
CA SER A 73 21.87 33.92 34.09
C SER A 73 20.51 34.60 34.32
N ILE A 74 19.68 34.69 33.28
CA ILE A 74 18.35 35.31 33.38
C ILE A 74 17.37 34.33 34.04
N LEU A 75 17.41 33.06 33.64
CA LEU A 75 16.44 32.06 34.09
C LEU A 75 16.68 31.62 35.54
N CYS A 76 17.91 31.73 36.05
CA CYS A 76 18.22 31.45 37.45
C CYS A 76 17.60 32.47 38.42
N GLU A 77 17.40 33.72 37.98
CA GLU A 77 16.77 34.77 38.79
C GLU A 77 15.23 34.72 38.75
N ALA A 78 14.66 33.99 37.79
CA ALA A 78 13.22 33.87 37.65
C ALA A 78 12.59 33.04 38.77
N LEU A 79 11.44 33.49 39.27
CA LEU A 79 10.65 32.74 40.26
C LEU A 79 9.98 31.54 39.60
N GLN A 80 10.13 30.37 40.22
CA GLN A 80 9.46 29.15 39.77
C GLN A 80 7.98 29.14 40.16
N HIS A 81 7.17 28.41 39.40
CA HIS A 81 5.76 28.19 39.67
C HIS A 81 5.51 26.76 40.17
N ASN A 82 4.53 26.60 41.04
CA ASN A 82 4.01 25.29 41.41
C ASN A 82 2.85 24.92 40.49
N LEU A 83 2.90 23.72 39.93
CA LEU A 83 1.75 23.16 39.22
C LEU A 83 0.64 22.81 40.23
N PRO A 84 -0.64 23.06 39.92
CA PRO A 84 -1.74 22.54 40.71
C PRO A 84 -1.71 21.01 40.78
N PRO A 85 -2.27 20.39 41.84
CA PRO A 85 -2.48 18.95 41.88
C PRO A 85 -3.28 18.49 40.64
N PHE A 86 -2.76 17.48 39.94
CA PHE A 86 -3.39 16.95 38.73
C PHE A 86 -3.95 15.55 38.99
N THR A 87 -5.23 15.36 38.68
CA THR A 87 -5.88 14.05 38.70
C THR A 87 -6.31 13.71 37.28
N PRO A 88 -5.80 12.62 36.67
CA PRO A 88 -6.26 12.20 35.35
C PRO A 88 -7.78 11.99 35.35
N PRO A 89 -8.51 12.44 34.31
CA PRO A 89 -9.93 12.17 34.20
C PRO A 89 -10.22 10.66 34.32
N PRO A 90 -11.27 10.26 35.07
CA PRO A 90 -11.62 8.85 35.19
C PRO A 90 -12.03 8.28 33.83
N HIS A 91 -11.76 6.99 33.64
CA HIS A 91 -12.24 6.27 32.46
C HIS A 91 -13.78 6.25 32.43
N THR A 92 -14.32 6.44 31.22
CA THR A 92 -15.75 6.35 30.90
C THR A 92 -15.95 5.49 29.65
N GLU A 93 -17.18 5.04 29.39
CA GLU A 93 -17.50 4.30 28.15
C GLU A 93 -17.22 5.12 26.88
N ASP A 94 -17.28 6.45 26.96
CA ASP A 94 -16.96 7.37 25.87
C ASP A 94 -15.45 7.60 25.68
N SER A 95 -14.61 7.04 26.54
CA SER A 95 -13.17 7.28 26.49
C SER A 95 -12.53 6.55 25.32
N VAL A 96 -11.95 7.31 24.39
CA VAL A 96 -11.20 6.78 23.24
C VAL A 96 -9.71 7.01 23.46
N TYR A 97 -8.93 5.93 23.44
CA TYR A 97 -7.48 5.95 23.59
C TYR A 97 -6.79 5.63 22.26
N PRO A 98 -5.56 6.12 22.04
CA PRO A 98 -4.77 5.71 20.90
C PRO A 98 -4.52 4.19 20.87
N MET A 99 -4.55 3.61 19.68
CA MET A 99 -4.11 2.23 19.49
C MET A 99 -2.61 2.07 19.84
N PRO A 100 -2.19 0.87 20.28
CA PRO A 100 -0.78 0.55 20.39
C PRO A 100 -0.10 0.62 19.01
N ARG A 101 1.22 0.77 19.01
CA ARG A 101 2.03 0.84 17.78
C ARG A 101 3.19 -0.13 17.84
N VAL A 102 3.70 -0.46 16.67
CA VAL A 102 4.98 -1.15 16.49
C VAL A 102 5.93 -0.19 15.79
N ILE A 103 7.16 -0.08 16.28
CA ILE A 103 8.17 0.82 15.73
C ILE A 103 8.70 0.21 14.44
N PHE A 104 8.52 0.93 13.34
CA PHE A 104 9.16 0.60 12.07
C PHE A 104 10.66 0.80 12.19
N ARG A 105 11.43 -0.20 11.78
CA ARG A 105 12.89 -0.12 11.77
C ARG A 105 13.43 -0.84 10.55
N MET A 106 14.21 -0.14 9.74
CA MET A 106 14.88 -0.75 8.60
C MET A 106 16.36 -0.40 8.47
N PHE A 107 16.83 0.69 9.08
CA PHE A 107 18.23 1.10 9.03
C PHE A 107 18.94 1.03 10.38
N ASP A 108 20.25 0.77 10.31
CA ASP A 108 21.20 1.06 11.37
C ASP A 108 22.45 1.82 10.85
N TYR A 109 23.48 1.95 11.68
CA TYR A 109 24.69 2.70 11.35
C TYR A 109 25.55 2.02 10.27
N THR A 110 25.37 0.73 10.01
CA THR A 110 26.12 -0.02 9.00
C THR A 110 25.64 0.27 7.58
N ASP A 111 24.41 0.78 7.44
CA ASP A 111 23.83 1.17 6.16
C ASP A 111 24.41 2.49 5.61
N ASP A 112 25.03 3.31 6.46
CA ASP A 112 25.72 4.56 6.08
C ASP A 112 27.14 4.63 6.68
N PRO A 113 28.08 3.78 6.20
CA PRO A 113 29.39 3.63 6.84
C PRO A 113 30.30 4.86 6.69
N GLU A 114 30.09 5.69 5.66
CA GLU A 114 30.89 6.90 5.38
C GLU A 114 30.27 8.17 5.98
N GLY A 115 29.01 8.13 6.37
CA GLY A 115 28.26 9.26 6.91
C GLY A 115 28.40 9.45 8.43
N PRO A 116 27.67 10.43 8.99
CA PRO A 116 27.54 10.56 10.43
C PRO A 116 26.90 9.30 11.04
N VAL A 117 27.43 8.84 12.17
CA VAL A 117 26.94 7.63 12.84
C VAL A 117 25.45 7.77 13.18
N MET A 118 24.65 6.84 12.68
CA MET A 118 23.22 6.79 13.00
C MET A 118 22.99 6.48 14.48
N PRO A 119 22.14 7.25 15.20
CA PRO A 119 21.72 6.88 16.54
C PRO A 119 21.02 5.51 16.55
N GLY A 120 21.48 4.60 17.41
CA GLY A 120 20.94 3.23 17.48
C GLY A 120 19.47 3.18 17.90
N SER A 121 18.78 2.08 17.58
CA SER A 121 17.34 1.90 17.81
C SER A 121 16.89 2.15 19.26
N HIS A 122 17.74 1.79 20.24
CA HIS A 122 17.47 2.01 21.67
C HIS A 122 18.08 3.30 22.23
N SER A 123 18.40 4.29 21.39
CA SER A 123 18.80 5.63 21.81
C SER A 123 17.60 6.59 21.81
N VAL A 124 17.56 7.54 22.75
CA VAL A 124 16.49 8.56 22.79
C VAL A 124 16.64 9.56 21.65
N GLU A 125 17.84 9.74 21.12
CA GLU A 125 18.09 10.55 19.94
C GLU A 125 17.31 10.01 18.73
N ARG A 126 17.32 8.68 18.51
CA ARG A 126 16.54 8.04 17.43
C ARG A 126 15.06 8.34 17.56
N PHE A 127 14.50 8.20 18.77
CA PHE A 127 13.11 8.52 19.06
C PHE A 127 12.78 9.99 18.79
N VAL A 128 13.58 10.93 19.31
CA VAL A 128 13.32 12.36 19.17
C VAL A 128 13.45 12.81 17.71
N ILE A 129 14.41 12.27 16.95
CA ILE A 129 14.55 12.58 15.53
C ILE A 129 13.28 12.15 14.78
N GLU A 130 12.86 10.90 14.95
CA GLU A 130 11.70 10.35 14.25
C GLU A 130 10.41 11.08 14.62
N GLU A 131 10.16 11.31 15.91
CA GLU A 131 8.98 12.02 16.39
C GLU A 131 8.88 13.44 15.80
N ASN A 132 10.01 14.16 15.73
CA ASN A 132 10.02 15.50 15.15
C ASN A 132 9.79 15.49 13.63
N LEU A 133 10.39 14.54 12.91
CA LEU A 133 10.18 14.40 11.47
C LEU A 133 8.72 14.03 11.15
N HIS A 134 8.10 13.13 11.92
CA HIS A 134 6.67 12.86 11.86
C HIS A 134 5.83 14.12 12.12
N CYS A 135 6.19 14.92 13.13
CA CYS A 135 5.51 16.18 13.41
C CYS A 135 5.64 17.21 12.27
N ILE A 136 6.79 17.26 11.60
CA ILE A 136 7.02 18.11 10.42
C ILE A 136 6.11 17.67 9.27
N ILE A 137 6.06 16.37 8.96
CA ILE A 137 5.15 15.83 7.93
C ILE A 137 3.70 16.18 8.28
N LYS A 138 3.27 15.90 9.52
CA LYS A 138 1.93 16.23 10.00
C LYS A 138 1.57 17.70 9.84
N SER A 139 2.53 18.60 10.04
CA SER A 139 2.33 20.05 9.92
C SER A 139 2.24 20.53 8.47
N HIS A 140 2.88 19.84 7.54
CA HIS A 140 3.09 20.33 6.17
C HIS A 140 2.64 19.38 5.05
N TRP A 141 1.96 18.27 5.35
CA TRP A 141 1.62 17.20 4.39
C TRP A 141 0.85 17.68 3.15
N LYS A 142 0.09 18.78 3.27
CA LYS A 142 -0.66 19.37 2.15
C LYS A 142 0.23 20.11 1.15
N GLU A 143 1.39 20.57 1.57
CA GLU A 143 2.31 21.43 0.83
C GLU A 143 3.64 20.70 0.58
N ARG A 144 3.66 19.75 -0.36
CA ARG A 144 4.80 18.82 -0.54
C ARG A 144 6.18 19.49 -0.67
N LYS A 145 6.27 20.66 -1.30
CA LYS A 145 7.53 21.42 -1.44
C LYS A 145 7.99 21.98 -0.09
N THR A 146 7.06 22.55 0.66
CA THR A 146 7.32 23.07 2.01
C THR A 146 7.69 21.92 2.95
N CYS A 147 6.95 20.81 2.90
CA CYS A 147 7.23 19.61 3.69
C CYS A 147 8.65 19.10 3.42
N ALA A 148 9.03 18.92 2.15
CA ALA A 148 10.37 18.48 1.77
C ALA A 148 11.46 19.45 2.25
N ALA A 149 11.24 20.77 2.10
CA ALA A 149 12.18 21.78 2.57
C ALA A 149 12.34 21.74 4.10
N GLN A 150 11.24 21.62 4.85
CA GLN A 150 11.26 21.58 6.32
C GLN A 150 11.96 20.32 6.85
N LEU A 151 11.75 19.17 6.21
CA LEU A 151 12.46 17.92 6.54
C LEU A 151 13.97 18.07 6.34
N LEU A 152 14.39 18.66 5.21
CA LEU A 152 15.80 18.86 4.88
C LEU A 152 16.47 19.94 5.73
N SER A 153 15.69 20.90 6.25
CA SER A 153 16.18 21.92 7.18
C SER A 153 16.07 21.52 8.65
N TYR A 154 15.80 20.25 8.95
CA TYR A 154 15.64 19.77 10.32
C TYR A 154 16.92 20.06 11.14
N PRO A 155 16.83 20.87 12.21
CA PRO A 155 18.01 21.26 12.97
C PRO A 155 18.34 20.21 14.04
N GLY A 156 19.61 20.04 14.35
CA GLY A 156 20.09 19.15 15.41
C GLY A 156 21.43 19.60 15.98
N ASN A 157 21.71 19.27 17.24
CA ASN A 157 22.97 19.62 17.90
C ASN A 157 24.19 18.93 17.27
N ASN A 158 24.02 17.69 16.83
CA ASN A 158 25.07 16.88 16.22
C ASN A 158 24.67 16.48 14.80
N LYS A 159 25.67 16.20 13.96
CA LYS A 159 25.43 15.67 12.62
C LYS A 159 24.80 14.28 12.71
N ILE A 160 23.75 14.05 11.93
CA ILE A 160 23.03 12.79 11.79
C ILE A 160 22.91 12.45 10.30
N PRO A 161 22.73 11.18 9.94
CA PRO A 161 22.45 10.78 8.56
C PRO A 161 21.00 11.13 8.18
N LEU A 162 20.72 12.43 8.04
CA LEU A 162 19.35 12.97 7.94
C LEU A 162 18.55 12.37 6.78
N ASN A 163 19.18 12.14 5.63
CA ASN A 163 18.52 11.51 4.47
C ASN A 163 17.97 10.11 4.82
N TYR A 164 18.71 9.30 5.56
CA TYR A 164 18.26 7.98 6.00
C TYR A 164 17.08 8.09 6.97
N HIS A 165 17.15 9.01 7.94
CA HIS A 165 16.04 9.26 8.86
C HIS A 165 14.77 9.72 8.14
N ILE A 166 14.88 10.62 7.16
CA ILE A 166 13.73 11.08 6.37
C ILE A 166 13.11 9.92 5.60
N VAL A 167 13.93 9.13 4.89
CA VAL A 167 13.43 7.99 4.10
C VAL A 167 12.77 6.95 5.00
N GLU A 168 13.39 6.63 6.14
CA GLU A 168 12.82 5.67 7.10
C GLU A 168 11.52 6.16 7.71
N VAL A 169 11.42 7.43 8.10
CA VAL A 169 10.18 8.02 8.65
C VAL A 169 9.06 8.01 7.61
N ILE A 170 9.36 8.29 6.34
CA ILE A 170 8.38 8.22 5.27
C ILE A 170 7.86 6.79 5.07
N PHE A 171 8.75 5.79 5.07
CA PHE A 171 8.32 4.39 4.99
C PHE A 171 7.64 3.89 6.27
N ALA A 172 8.03 4.40 7.44
CA ALA A 172 7.34 4.13 8.70
C ALA A 172 5.89 4.58 8.63
N GLU A 173 5.63 5.77 8.09
CA GLU A 173 4.26 6.25 7.88
C GLU A 173 3.53 5.44 6.81
N LEU A 174 4.14 5.22 5.64
CA LEU A 174 3.52 4.49 4.54
C LEU A 174 3.14 3.05 4.94
N PHE A 175 3.99 2.37 5.70
CA PHE A 175 3.75 1.00 6.14
C PHE A 175 3.09 0.90 7.52
N GLN A 176 2.69 2.02 8.13
CA GLN A 176 2.01 2.01 9.42
C GLN A 176 0.70 1.21 9.35
N LEU A 177 0.52 0.28 10.28
CA LEU A 177 -0.72 -0.47 10.46
C LEU A 177 -1.52 0.13 11.64
N PRO A 178 -2.86 0.25 11.52
CA PRO A 178 -3.70 -0.23 10.42
C PRO A 178 -3.65 0.65 9.16
N SER A 179 -3.37 1.95 9.29
CA SER A 179 -3.33 2.89 8.18
C SER A 179 -2.23 3.95 8.35
N PRO A 180 -1.73 4.52 7.24
CA PRO A 180 -0.83 5.66 7.28
C PRO A 180 -1.53 6.89 7.90
N PRO A 181 -0.78 7.84 8.48
CA PRO A 181 -1.33 9.12 8.95
C PRO A 181 -1.95 9.99 7.83
N HIS A 182 -1.45 9.86 6.59
CA HIS A 182 -1.89 10.64 5.43
C HIS A 182 -2.14 9.76 4.21
N ILE A 183 -2.76 10.32 3.16
CA ILE A 183 -3.06 9.57 1.93
C ILE A 183 -1.77 9.05 1.26
N GLU A 184 -1.77 7.78 0.85
CA GLU A 184 -0.57 7.06 0.38
C GLU A 184 0.20 7.78 -0.74
N VAL A 185 -0.52 8.37 -1.71
CA VAL A 185 0.08 9.08 -2.85
C VAL A 185 0.92 10.30 -2.43
N MET A 186 0.64 10.87 -1.25
CA MET A 186 1.41 12.00 -0.71
C MET A 186 2.88 11.61 -0.57
N TYR A 187 3.16 10.43 0.01
CA TYR A 187 4.51 9.94 0.25
C TYR A 187 5.31 9.73 -1.05
N THR A 188 4.68 9.22 -2.11
CA THR A 188 5.33 9.11 -3.44
C THR A 188 5.77 10.49 -3.94
N THR A 189 4.88 11.49 -3.87
CA THR A 189 5.21 12.84 -4.36
C THR A 189 6.19 13.58 -3.45
N LEU A 190 6.17 13.32 -2.14
CA LEU A 190 7.12 13.87 -1.18
C LEU A 190 8.54 13.37 -1.46
N LEU A 191 8.72 12.06 -1.66
CA LEU A 191 10.01 11.48 -2.04
C LEU A 191 10.52 12.03 -3.37
N ILE A 192 9.64 12.27 -4.35
CA ILE A 192 10.02 12.94 -5.61
C ILE A 192 10.53 14.36 -5.36
N GLU A 193 9.84 15.16 -4.54
CA GLU A 193 10.32 16.52 -4.22
C GLU A 193 11.63 16.51 -3.43
N LEU A 194 11.81 15.57 -2.49
CA LEU A 194 13.07 15.39 -1.79
C LEU A 194 14.21 15.03 -2.75
N CYS A 195 13.99 14.13 -3.73
CA CYS A 195 14.99 13.80 -4.76
C CYS A 195 15.38 15.01 -5.61
N LYS A 196 14.45 15.95 -5.87
CA LYS A 196 14.77 17.19 -6.59
C LYS A 196 15.64 18.14 -5.75
N LEU A 197 15.39 18.20 -4.43
CA LEU A 197 16.13 19.06 -3.52
C LEU A 197 17.50 18.48 -3.11
N GLN A 198 17.67 17.16 -3.15
CA GLN A 198 18.91 16.44 -2.81
C GLN A 198 19.31 15.43 -3.91
N PRO A 199 19.55 15.86 -5.16
CA PRO A 199 19.75 14.95 -6.29
C PRO A 199 21.05 14.14 -6.21
N GLY A 200 22.03 14.60 -5.42
CA GLY A 200 23.34 13.94 -5.29
C GLY A 200 23.41 12.84 -4.23
N SER A 201 22.40 12.70 -3.37
CA SER A 201 22.47 11.82 -2.19
C SER A 201 21.18 11.05 -1.90
N LEU A 202 20.02 11.69 -2.02
CA LEU A 202 18.75 11.05 -1.64
C LEU A 202 18.33 9.91 -2.60
N PRO A 203 18.50 10.01 -3.93
CA PRO A 203 18.19 8.89 -4.82
C PRO A 203 18.95 7.60 -4.46
N GLN A 204 20.21 7.70 -4.03
CA GLN A 204 21.00 6.54 -3.62
C GLN A 204 20.45 5.91 -2.34
N VAL A 205 20.13 6.72 -1.32
CA VAL A 205 19.50 6.23 -0.08
C VAL A 205 18.15 5.58 -0.37
N LEU A 206 17.35 6.16 -1.28
CA LEU A 206 16.06 5.61 -1.66
C LEU A 206 16.19 4.30 -2.45
N ALA A 207 17.17 4.19 -3.34
CA ALA A 207 17.45 2.95 -4.06
C ALA A 207 17.91 1.84 -3.10
N GLN A 208 18.81 2.15 -2.16
CA GLN A 208 19.22 1.22 -1.10
C GLN A 208 18.04 0.80 -0.22
N ALA A 209 17.18 1.75 0.18
CA ALA A 209 15.96 1.42 0.93
C ALA A 209 15.07 0.45 0.16
N THR A 210 14.86 0.70 -1.14
CA THR A 210 14.04 -0.14 -2.02
C THR A 210 14.59 -1.56 -2.11
N GLU A 211 15.92 -1.69 -2.24
CA GLU A 211 16.61 -2.97 -2.24
C GLU A 211 16.41 -3.72 -0.92
N MET A 212 16.55 -3.04 0.22
CA MET A 212 16.33 -3.63 1.54
C MET A 212 14.87 -4.07 1.74
N LEU A 213 13.90 -3.28 1.27
CA LEU A 213 12.48 -3.64 1.32
C LEU A 213 12.21 -4.90 0.49
N TYR A 214 12.76 -4.99 -0.72
CA TYR A 214 12.66 -6.16 -1.60
C TYR A 214 13.27 -7.41 -0.95
N MET A 215 14.49 -7.29 -0.42
CA MET A 215 15.19 -8.42 0.21
C MET A 215 14.51 -8.93 1.48
N ARG A 216 13.62 -8.13 2.09
CA ARG A 216 12.87 -8.48 3.30
C ARG A 216 11.40 -8.82 3.03
N LEU A 217 10.99 -9.03 1.77
CA LEU A 217 9.61 -9.32 1.40
C LEU A 217 9.03 -10.60 2.04
N ASP A 218 9.87 -11.59 2.33
CA ASP A 218 9.42 -12.93 2.77
C ASP A 218 8.54 -12.93 4.02
N THR A 219 8.73 -11.93 4.89
CA THR A 219 7.96 -11.77 6.13
C THR A 219 7.21 -10.45 6.22
N MET A 220 7.17 -9.69 5.12
CA MET A 220 6.46 -8.42 5.07
C MET A 220 4.95 -8.67 5.08
N ASN A 221 4.21 -7.92 5.91
CA ASN A 221 2.76 -7.99 5.95
C ASN A 221 2.15 -7.62 4.59
N THR A 222 1.16 -8.39 4.12
CA THR A 222 0.53 -8.22 2.80
C THR A 222 -0.01 -6.81 2.57
N THR A 223 -0.59 -6.16 3.59
CA THR A 223 -1.06 -4.77 3.46
C THR A 223 0.10 -3.81 3.17
N CYS A 224 1.26 -4.04 3.79
CA CYS A 224 2.46 -3.24 3.52
C CYS A 224 3.04 -3.56 2.12
N VAL A 225 3.00 -4.83 1.69
CA VAL A 225 3.41 -5.24 0.34
C VAL A 225 2.56 -4.55 -0.74
N ASP A 226 1.23 -4.48 -0.58
CA ASP A 226 0.35 -3.77 -1.51
C ASP A 226 0.73 -2.29 -1.64
N ARG A 227 1.00 -1.62 -0.52
CA ARG A 227 1.47 -0.23 -0.50
C ARG A 227 2.83 -0.08 -1.17
N PHE A 228 3.74 -1.04 -0.96
CA PHE A 228 5.06 -1.05 -1.57
C PHE A 228 4.97 -1.21 -3.09
N ILE A 229 4.13 -2.13 -3.57
CA ILE A 229 3.84 -2.31 -5.01
C ILE A 229 3.31 -1.02 -5.61
N ASN A 230 2.30 -0.39 -4.99
CA ASN A 230 1.68 0.84 -5.49
C ASN A 230 2.66 2.03 -5.47
N TRP A 231 3.44 2.18 -4.40
CA TRP A 231 4.46 3.22 -4.29
C TRP A 231 5.56 3.04 -5.34
N PHE A 232 6.12 1.83 -5.46
CA PHE A 232 7.28 1.58 -6.30
C PHE A 232 6.92 1.69 -7.78
N SER A 233 5.82 1.09 -8.21
CA SER A 233 5.35 1.19 -9.60
C SER A 233 5.05 2.65 -10.00
N HIS A 234 4.42 3.44 -9.13
CA HIS A 234 4.19 4.86 -9.36
C HIS A 234 5.48 5.70 -9.29
N HIS A 235 6.43 5.36 -8.42
CA HIS A 235 7.74 5.99 -8.40
C HIS A 235 8.45 5.78 -9.74
N LEU A 236 8.55 4.54 -10.20
CA LEU A 236 9.15 4.17 -11.48
C LEU A 236 8.54 4.93 -12.67
N SER A 237 7.21 5.11 -12.71
CA SER A 237 6.57 5.85 -13.81
C SER A 237 7.02 7.31 -13.90
N ASN A 238 7.48 7.92 -12.80
CA ASN A 238 8.02 9.27 -12.76
C ASN A 238 9.50 9.36 -13.21
N PHE A 239 10.21 8.23 -13.26
CA PHE A 239 11.62 8.11 -13.66
C PHE A 239 11.83 7.19 -14.87
N GLN A 240 10.90 7.27 -15.83
CA GLN A 240 10.94 6.55 -17.11
C GLN A 240 11.00 5.02 -16.97
N PHE A 241 10.54 4.47 -15.84
CA PHE A 241 10.57 3.06 -15.47
C PHE A 241 11.98 2.45 -15.45
N ARG A 242 13.00 3.26 -15.12
CA ARG A 242 14.38 2.79 -14.99
C ARG A 242 14.57 2.11 -13.64
N TRP A 243 14.97 0.84 -13.69
CA TRP A 243 15.38 0.05 -12.52
C TRP A 243 16.39 -1.01 -12.95
N SER A 244 17.30 -1.37 -12.05
CA SER A 244 18.26 -2.46 -12.25
C SER A 244 17.60 -3.81 -11.97
N TRP A 245 16.69 -4.25 -12.83
CA TRP A 245 15.92 -5.48 -12.61
C TRP A 245 16.77 -6.74 -12.39
N GLU A 246 17.97 -6.81 -12.99
CA GLU A 246 18.90 -7.93 -12.83
C GLU A 246 19.38 -8.14 -11.39
N ASP A 247 19.34 -7.09 -10.55
CA ASP A 247 19.69 -7.20 -9.12
C ASP A 247 18.69 -8.10 -8.37
N TRP A 248 17.49 -8.31 -8.94
CA TRP A 248 16.41 -9.14 -8.40
C TRP A 248 16.24 -10.48 -9.11
N SER A 249 17.27 -10.92 -9.85
CA SER A 249 17.24 -12.20 -10.57
C SER A 249 17.11 -13.43 -9.67
N ASP A 250 17.29 -13.29 -8.34
CA ASP A 250 17.03 -14.36 -7.37
C ASP A 250 15.57 -14.81 -7.36
N CYS A 251 14.60 -13.95 -7.72
CA CYS A 251 13.19 -14.34 -7.78
C CYS A 251 12.86 -15.30 -8.93
N LEU A 252 13.66 -15.33 -10.01
CA LEU A 252 13.40 -16.15 -11.20
C LEU A 252 13.54 -17.65 -10.93
N THR A 253 14.26 -18.01 -9.87
CA THR A 253 14.48 -19.40 -9.45
C THR A 253 13.50 -19.87 -8.38
N GLN A 254 12.62 -18.98 -7.92
CA GLN A 254 11.64 -19.26 -6.87
C GLN A 254 10.29 -19.63 -7.47
N ASP A 255 9.44 -20.24 -6.64
CA ASP A 255 8.04 -20.47 -7.00
C ASP A 255 7.30 -19.13 -7.20
N LEU A 256 6.45 -19.03 -8.22
CA LEU A 256 5.79 -17.77 -8.62
C LEU A 256 4.84 -17.20 -7.56
N GLU A 257 4.39 -18.01 -6.60
CA GLU A 257 3.55 -17.57 -5.49
C GLU A 257 4.38 -17.08 -4.28
N LYS A 258 5.71 -17.16 -4.34
CA LYS A 258 6.58 -16.58 -3.32
C LYS A 258 6.56 -15.05 -3.35
N PRO A 259 6.81 -14.38 -2.20
CA PRO A 259 6.65 -12.93 -2.10
C PRO A 259 7.45 -12.12 -3.14
N LYS A 260 8.71 -12.50 -3.41
CA LYS A 260 9.58 -11.79 -4.36
C LYS A 260 9.10 -11.86 -5.83
N PRO A 261 8.91 -13.03 -6.46
CA PRO A 261 8.41 -13.07 -7.84
C PRO A 261 6.99 -12.51 -7.96
N LYS A 262 6.13 -12.74 -6.96
CA LYS A 262 4.79 -12.13 -6.91
C LYS A 262 4.87 -10.61 -6.88
N PHE A 263 5.71 -10.03 -6.01
CA PHE A 263 5.93 -8.58 -5.96
C PHE A 263 6.33 -8.01 -7.31
N VAL A 264 7.29 -8.62 -8.01
CA VAL A 264 7.74 -8.15 -9.33
C VAL A 264 6.61 -8.22 -10.36
N ARG A 265 5.84 -9.32 -10.40
CA ARG A 265 4.67 -9.45 -11.30
C ARG A 265 3.64 -8.34 -11.07
N GLU A 266 3.27 -8.11 -9.81
CA GLU A 266 2.28 -7.09 -9.44
C GLU A 266 2.80 -5.66 -9.75
N VAL A 267 4.09 -5.39 -9.52
CA VAL A 267 4.73 -4.12 -9.89
C VAL A 267 4.69 -3.91 -11.40
N LEU A 268 5.07 -4.91 -12.21
CA LEU A 268 5.06 -4.80 -13.67
C LEU A 268 3.64 -4.64 -14.20
N GLU A 269 2.65 -5.30 -13.61
CA GLU A 269 1.25 -5.11 -13.95
C GLU A 269 0.79 -3.67 -13.64
N LYS A 270 1.15 -3.12 -12.48
CA LYS A 270 0.84 -1.72 -12.13
C LYS A 270 1.55 -0.72 -13.03
N CYS A 271 2.81 -0.98 -13.40
CA CYS A 271 3.54 -0.19 -14.38
C CYS A 271 2.84 -0.21 -15.75
N MET A 272 2.29 -1.37 -16.17
CA MET A 272 1.54 -1.49 -17.42
C MET A 272 0.28 -0.63 -17.40
N ARG A 273 -0.44 -0.57 -16.28
CA ARG A 273 -1.63 0.30 -16.14
C ARG A 273 -1.30 1.79 -16.22
N LEU A 274 -0.07 2.18 -15.88
CA LEU A 274 0.47 3.54 -16.04
C LEU A 274 1.20 3.74 -17.38
N SER A 275 1.17 2.74 -18.25
CA SER A 275 1.89 2.69 -19.51
C SER A 275 1.13 1.86 -20.55
N TYR A 276 1.83 1.07 -21.36
CA TYR A 276 1.25 0.09 -22.27
C TYR A 276 2.13 -1.17 -22.31
N HIS A 277 1.53 -2.32 -22.65
CA HIS A 277 2.15 -3.65 -22.58
C HIS A 277 3.57 -3.68 -23.19
N GLN A 278 3.72 -3.30 -24.46
CA GLN A 278 5.02 -3.37 -25.16
C GLN A 278 6.13 -2.61 -24.42
N ARG A 279 5.84 -1.41 -23.89
CA ARG A 279 6.83 -0.64 -23.15
C ARG A 279 7.29 -1.33 -21.87
N ILE A 280 6.41 -2.06 -21.19
CA ILE A 280 6.79 -2.80 -19.98
C ILE A 280 7.63 -4.02 -20.32
N ILE A 281 7.35 -4.70 -21.43
CA ILE A 281 8.20 -5.77 -21.94
C ILE A 281 9.61 -5.25 -22.29
N ASP A 282 9.71 -4.05 -22.87
CA ASP A 282 10.99 -3.50 -23.35
C ASP A 282 11.91 -2.99 -22.22
N ILE A 283 11.38 -2.65 -21.04
CA ILE A 283 12.18 -2.11 -19.91
C ILE A 283 12.78 -3.19 -19.01
N VAL A 284 12.33 -4.44 -19.14
CA VAL A 284 12.83 -5.56 -18.34
C VAL A 284 13.79 -6.43 -19.16
N PRO A 285 14.75 -7.11 -18.53
CA PRO A 285 15.59 -8.09 -19.21
C PRO A 285 14.77 -9.26 -19.76
N ALA A 286 15.28 -9.93 -20.80
CA ALA A 286 14.60 -11.06 -21.43
C ALA A 286 14.30 -12.22 -20.45
N SER A 287 15.16 -12.40 -19.44
CA SER A 287 14.99 -13.38 -18.36
C SER A 287 13.72 -13.15 -17.52
N PHE A 288 13.23 -11.91 -17.43
CA PHE A 288 12.04 -11.51 -16.66
C PHE A 288 10.72 -11.65 -17.45
N SER A 289 10.77 -12.11 -18.71
CA SER A 289 9.57 -12.27 -19.55
C SER A 289 8.49 -13.16 -18.91
N VAL A 290 8.88 -14.17 -18.11
CA VAL A 290 7.95 -15.04 -17.37
C VAL A 290 7.15 -14.29 -16.29
N LEU A 291 7.65 -13.15 -15.83
CA LEU A 291 7.01 -12.30 -14.82
C LEU A 291 6.23 -11.14 -15.45
N SER A 292 6.31 -10.96 -16.76
CA SER A 292 5.62 -9.87 -17.44
C SER A 292 4.10 -10.06 -17.45
N PRO A 293 3.32 -8.97 -17.34
CA PRO A 293 1.87 -9.05 -17.42
C PRO A 293 1.44 -9.52 -18.81
N ALA A 294 0.33 -10.26 -18.87
CA ALA A 294 -0.27 -10.64 -20.14
C ALA A 294 -0.75 -9.40 -20.92
N ASN A 295 -0.81 -9.51 -22.25
CA ASN A 295 -1.36 -8.45 -23.09
C ASN A 295 -2.86 -8.27 -22.76
N PRO A 296 -3.31 -7.05 -22.40
CA PRO A 296 -4.68 -6.81 -21.92
C PRO A 296 -5.70 -6.77 -23.07
N VAL A 297 -5.97 -7.94 -23.65
CA VAL A 297 -6.91 -8.13 -24.76
C VAL A 297 -8.23 -8.75 -24.31
N CYS A 298 -9.33 -8.31 -24.92
CA CYS A 298 -10.64 -8.92 -24.77
C CYS A 298 -10.64 -10.35 -25.33
N ILE A 299 -11.19 -11.30 -24.58
CA ILE A 299 -11.37 -12.68 -25.03
C ILE A 299 -12.83 -12.87 -25.42
N TYR A 300 -13.11 -12.98 -26.71
CA TYR A 300 -14.47 -13.21 -27.20
C TYR A 300 -14.69 -14.68 -27.57
N LYS A 301 -15.54 -15.37 -26.79
CA LYS A 301 -15.82 -16.82 -26.93
C LYS A 301 -16.33 -17.19 -28.34
N TYR A 302 -17.09 -16.31 -28.99
CA TYR A 302 -17.75 -16.59 -30.27
C TYR A 302 -17.07 -15.91 -31.49
N GLY A 303 -15.81 -15.47 -31.34
CA GLY A 303 -15.11 -14.71 -32.38
C GLY A 303 -14.54 -15.54 -33.54
N ASP A 304 -14.24 -16.83 -33.32
CA ASP A 304 -13.62 -17.72 -34.31
C ASP A 304 -14.67 -18.59 -35.04
N GLU A 305 -14.46 -18.89 -36.32
CA GLU A 305 -15.33 -19.78 -37.09
C GLU A 305 -15.27 -21.24 -36.63
N SER A 306 -14.15 -21.66 -36.00
CA SER A 306 -14.03 -22.99 -35.40
C SER A 306 -14.99 -23.21 -34.22
N ASN A 307 -15.56 -22.13 -33.66
CA ASN A 307 -16.49 -22.17 -32.53
C ASN A 307 -17.97 -22.33 -32.93
N ARG A 308 -18.27 -22.62 -34.20
CA ARG A 308 -19.65 -22.80 -34.71
C ARG A 308 -20.47 -23.85 -33.96
N SER A 309 -19.82 -24.85 -33.36
CA SER A 309 -20.48 -25.89 -32.57
C SER A 309 -20.80 -25.46 -31.12
N LEU A 310 -20.36 -24.28 -30.67
CA LEU A 310 -20.64 -23.81 -29.32
C LEU A 310 -22.13 -23.48 -29.16
N PRO A 311 -22.75 -23.81 -28.01
CA PRO A 311 -24.10 -23.39 -27.69
C PRO A 311 -24.25 -21.87 -27.83
N GLY A 312 -25.31 -21.43 -28.50
CA GLY A 312 -25.61 -20.00 -28.65
C GLY A 312 -24.76 -19.24 -29.69
N TYR A 313 -23.88 -19.90 -30.46
CA TYR A 313 -23.03 -19.24 -31.47
C TYR A 313 -23.82 -18.42 -32.49
N THR A 314 -24.90 -18.99 -33.05
CA THR A 314 -25.78 -18.30 -34.01
C THR A 314 -26.43 -17.06 -33.39
N VAL A 315 -26.87 -17.17 -32.14
CA VAL A 315 -27.48 -16.06 -31.39
C VAL A 315 -26.44 -14.96 -31.12
N ALA A 316 -25.20 -15.31 -30.75
CA ALA A 316 -24.12 -14.35 -30.56
C ALA A 316 -23.80 -13.56 -31.85
N LEU A 317 -23.85 -14.21 -33.02
CA LEU A 317 -23.74 -13.53 -34.31
C LEU A 317 -24.92 -12.57 -34.57
N CYS A 318 -26.15 -13.00 -34.29
CA CYS A 318 -27.34 -12.15 -34.42
C CYS A 318 -27.25 -10.93 -33.50
N LEU A 319 -26.87 -11.11 -32.24
CA LEU A 319 -26.63 -10.03 -31.27
C LEU A 319 -25.53 -9.09 -31.75
N THR A 320 -24.46 -9.63 -32.34
CA THR A 320 -23.35 -8.82 -32.88
C THR A 320 -23.85 -7.85 -33.96
N ILE A 321 -24.67 -8.34 -34.88
CA ILE A 321 -25.26 -7.54 -35.96
C ILE A 321 -26.26 -6.52 -35.38
N ALA A 322 -27.14 -6.95 -34.49
CA ALA A 322 -28.16 -6.11 -33.88
C ALA A 322 -27.54 -4.94 -33.10
N ILE A 323 -26.55 -5.21 -32.24
CA ILE A 323 -25.88 -4.17 -31.44
C ILE A 323 -25.15 -3.18 -32.35
N LYS A 324 -24.46 -3.65 -33.41
CA LYS A 324 -23.82 -2.77 -34.41
C LYS A 324 -24.83 -1.88 -35.13
N ASN A 325 -26.02 -2.39 -35.39
CA ASN A 325 -27.14 -1.64 -35.99
C ASN A 325 -27.97 -0.84 -34.98
N LYS A 326 -27.41 -0.60 -33.78
CA LYS A 326 -28.00 0.23 -32.72
C LYS A 326 -29.33 -0.29 -32.17
N ALA A 327 -29.49 -1.61 -32.09
CA ALA A 327 -30.72 -2.23 -31.59
C ALA A 327 -31.23 -1.69 -30.24
N SER A 328 -32.55 -1.73 -30.05
CA SER A 328 -33.25 -1.42 -28.79
C SER A 328 -33.20 -2.58 -27.79
N ASN A 329 -33.59 -2.36 -26.53
CA ASN A 329 -33.69 -3.44 -25.54
C ASN A 329 -34.67 -4.53 -26.00
N ASP A 330 -35.82 -4.15 -26.58
CA ASP A 330 -36.83 -5.09 -27.08
C ASP A 330 -36.31 -5.98 -28.20
N GLU A 331 -35.52 -5.43 -29.12
CA GLU A 331 -34.89 -6.20 -30.20
C GLU A 331 -33.87 -7.20 -29.64
N ILE A 332 -33.10 -6.83 -28.62
CA ILE A 332 -32.20 -7.74 -27.92
C ILE A 332 -32.98 -8.84 -27.19
N PHE A 333 -34.04 -8.50 -26.45
CA PHE A 333 -34.90 -9.49 -25.80
C PHE A 333 -35.51 -10.45 -26.81
N SER A 334 -35.96 -9.95 -27.97
CA SER A 334 -36.50 -10.77 -29.05
C SER A 334 -35.48 -11.81 -29.52
N ILE A 335 -34.24 -11.41 -29.77
CA ILE A 335 -33.15 -12.32 -30.17
C ILE A 335 -32.84 -13.35 -29.07
N LEU A 336 -32.91 -12.94 -27.80
CA LEU A 336 -32.63 -13.81 -26.66
C LEU A 336 -33.77 -14.78 -26.32
N LYS A 337 -34.98 -14.63 -26.88
CA LYS A 337 -36.10 -15.53 -26.60
C LYS A 337 -35.77 -16.98 -26.97
N ASP A 338 -35.14 -17.17 -28.12
CA ASP A 338 -34.88 -18.48 -28.74
C ASP A 338 -33.65 -19.20 -28.18
N VAL A 339 -33.00 -18.66 -27.14
CA VAL A 339 -31.86 -19.30 -26.49
C VAL A 339 -32.36 -20.40 -25.53
N PRO A 340 -31.93 -21.67 -25.71
CA PRO A 340 -32.36 -22.77 -24.84
C PRO A 340 -31.87 -22.54 -23.41
N ASN A 341 -32.66 -22.96 -22.42
CA ASN A 341 -32.23 -22.93 -21.03
C ASN A 341 -31.59 -24.27 -20.65
N PRO A 342 -30.27 -24.35 -20.40
CA PRO A 342 -29.63 -25.60 -20.00
C PRO A 342 -30.04 -26.07 -18.60
N ASN A 343 -30.76 -25.25 -17.83
CA ASN A 343 -31.28 -25.59 -16.50
C ASN A 343 -32.78 -25.95 -16.52
N GLN A 344 -33.44 -25.97 -17.68
CA GLN A 344 -34.84 -26.44 -17.76
C GLN A 344 -34.85 -27.95 -18.01
N ASP A 345 -35.50 -28.69 -17.11
CA ASP A 345 -35.92 -30.07 -17.36
C ASP A 345 -37.29 -30.05 -18.09
N ASP A 346 -37.63 -31.12 -18.84
CA ASP A 346 -38.85 -31.21 -19.66
C ASP A 346 -40.18 -31.10 -18.86
N ASP A 347 -40.12 -31.15 -17.52
CA ASP A 347 -41.28 -31.18 -16.60
C ASP A 347 -41.45 -29.90 -15.74
N ASP A 348 -40.64 -28.85 -15.94
CA ASP A 348 -40.71 -27.62 -15.11
C ASP A 348 -41.70 -26.59 -15.68
N ASP A 349 -42.72 -26.24 -14.87
CA ASP A 349 -43.71 -25.17 -15.13
C ASP A 349 -43.05 -23.80 -15.36
N GLU A 350 -43.71 -22.96 -16.16
CA GLU A 350 -43.32 -21.63 -16.68
C GLU A 350 -42.99 -20.55 -15.62
N GLY A 351 -42.03 -20.80 -14.73
CA GLY A 351 -41.44 -19.82 -13.83
C GLY A 351 -40.34 -18.99 -14.51
N PHE A 352 -40.01 -17.84 -13.92
CA PHE A 352 -38.88 -16.99 -14.34
C PHE A 352 -37.55 -17.70 -14.04
N THR A 353 -37.17 -18.68 -14.85
CA THR A 353 -35.97 -19.50 -14.64
C THR A 353 -34.72 -18.76 -15.12
N PHE A 354 -33.73 -18.65 -14.23
CA PHE A 354 -32.37 -18.23 -14.55
C PHE A 354 -31.84 -19.03 -15.77
N ASN A 355 -31.43 -18.31 -16.81
CA ASN A 355 -30.87 -18.91 -18.03
C ASN A 355 -29.41 -18.46 -18.21
N PRO A 356 -28.42 -19.31 -17.89
CA PRO A 356 -27.01 -18.94 -17.96
C PRO A 356 -26.56 -18.69 -19.41
N LEU A 357 -27.08 -19.43 -20.38
CA LEU A 357 -26.69 -19.27 -21.79
C LEU A 357 -27.14 -17.92 -22.36
N LYS A 358 -28.33 -17.42 -21.99
CA LYS A 358 -28.80 -16.07 -22.37
C LYS A 358 -27.87 -14.98 -21.87
N ILE A 359 -27.46 -15.08 -20.60
CA ILE A 359 -26.49 -14.15 -20.00
C ILE A 359 -25.15 -14.25 -20.73
N GLU A 360 -24.65 -15.46 -20.95
CA GLU A 360 -23.34 -15.68 -21.55
C GLU A 360 -23.24 -15.06 -22.95
N VAL A 361 -24.16 -15.40 -23.86
CA VAL A 361 -24.12 -14.87 -25.25
C VAL A 361 -24.29 -13.36 -25.28
N PHE A 362 -25.14 -12.80 -24.42
CA PHE A 362 -25.37 -11.37 -24.33
C PHE A 362 -24.14 -10.63 -23.81
N VAL A 363 -23.60 -11.04 -22.65
CA VAL A 363 -22.47 -10.38 -21.98
C VAL A 363 -21.19 -10.50 -22.82
N GLN A 364 -20.88 -11.70 -23.35
CA GLN A 364 -19.73 -11.89 -24.25
C GLN A 364 -19.78 -10.94 -25.44
N THR A 365 -20.92 -10.88 -26.13
CA THR A 365 -21.08 -10.08 -27.35
C THR A 365 -21.03 -8.58 -27.04
N LEU A 366 -21.74 -8.14 -26.00
CA LEU A 366 -21.81 -6.73 -25.64
C LEU A 366 -20.44 -6.20 -25.23
N LEU A 367 -19.72 -6.91 -24.35
CA LEU A 367 -18.41 -6.50 -23.88
C LEU A 367 -17.37 -6.53 -25.00
N HIS A 368 -17.42 -7.53 -25.89
CA HIS A 368 -16.56 -7.57 -27.06
C HIS A 368 -16.72 -6.34 -27.96
N LEU A 369 -17.97 -5.96 -28.27
CA LEU A 369 -18.24 -4.78 -29.10
C LEU A 369 -17.89 -3.46 -28.41
N ALA A 370 -17.89 -3.45 -27.08
CA ALA A 370 -17.55 -2.30 -26.25
C ALA A 370 -16.09 -2.30 -25.75
N ALA A 371 -15.25 -3.24 -26.23
CA ALA A 371 -13.89 -3.46 -25.78
C ALA A 371 -12.89 -2.34 -26.11
N LYS A 372 -13.32 -1.31 -26.86
CA LYS A 372 -12.44 -0.24 -27.32
C LYS A 372 -11.92 0.67 -26.19
N SER A 373 -12.76 0.97 -25.19
CA SER A 373 -12.37 1.74 -24.01
C SER A 373 -13.39 1.61 -22.89
N PHE A 374 -13.01 2.02 -21.67
CA PHE A 374 -13.93 2.02 -20.52
C PHE A 374 -15.21 2.82 -20.81
N SER A 375 -15.11 3.97 -21.49
CA SER A 375 -16.29 4.76 -21.86
C SER A 375 -17.25 4.01 -22.78
N HIS A 376 -16.75 3.23 -23.73
CA HIS A 376 -17.60 2.39 -24.58
C HIS A 376 -18.29 1.31 -23.76
N SER A 377 -17.55 0.64 -22.86
CA SER A 377 -18.11 -0.36 -21.96
C SER A 377 -19.19 0.24 -21.03
N PHE A 378 -18.94 1.39 -20.40
CA PHE A 378 -19.93 2.07 -19.57
C PHE A 378 -21.17 2.50 -20.35
N SER A 379 -21.01 3.06 -21.54
CA SER A 379 -22.15 3.41 -22.40
C SER A 379 -22.94 2.19 -22.86
N ALA A 380 -22.27 1.06 -23.13
CA ALA A 380 -22.92 -0.19 -23.49
C ALA A 380 -23.73 -0.76 -22.32
N LEU A 381 -23.16 -0.80 -21.12
CA LEU A 381 -23.86 -1.21 -19.89
C LEU A 381 -25.06 -0.30 -19.60
N ALA A 382 -24.92 1.02 -19.77
CA ALA A 382 -26.02 1.96 -19.57
C ALA A 382 -27.13 1.79 -20.60
N LYS A 383 -26.79 1.60 -21.88
CA LYS A 383 -27.77 1.43 -22.96
C LYS A 383 -28.63 0.19 -22.75
N PHE A 384 -28.01 -0.94 -22.37
CA PHE A 384 -28.70 -2.22 -22.21
C PHE A 384 -28.92 -2.59 -20.72
N HIS A 385 -28.99 -1.59 -19.85
CA HIS A 385 -29.21 -1.78 -18.41
C HIS A 385 -30.47 -2.59 -18.11
N GLU A 386 -31.54 -2.36 -18.87
CA GLU A 386 -32.80 -3.10 -18.74
C GLU A 386 -32.62 -4.60 -19.02
N VAL A 387 -31.85 -4.95 -20.05
CA VAL A 387 -31.53 -6.35 -20.37
C VAL A 387 -30.73 -6.99 -19.23
N PHE A 388 -29.76 -6.30 -18.65
CA PHE A 388 -29.05 -6.79 -17.46
C PHE A 388 -29.98 -6.99 -16.26
N LYS A 389 -30.88 -6.04 -15.99
CA LYS A 389 -31.82 -6.12 -14.87
C LYS A 389 -32.73 -7.33 -14.97
N THR A 390 -33.20 -7.64 -16.18
CA THR A 390 -34.06 -8.79 -16.43
C THR A 390 -33.29 -10.12 -16.42
N LEU A 391 -32.12 -10.18 -17.07
CA LEU A 391 -31.33 -11.41 -17.13
C LEU A 391 -30.66 -11.78 -15.79
N ALA A 392 -30.34 -10.79 -14.96
CA ALA A 392 -29.64 -10.97 -13.68
C ALA A 392 -30.49 -10.54 -12.48
N GLU A 393 -31.79 -10.83 -12.51
CA GLU A 393 -32.70 -10.58 -11.39
C GLU A 393 -32.33 -11.45 -10.17
N SER A 394 -32.06 -12.74 -10.40
CA SER A 394 -31.63 -13.70 -9.37
C SER A 394 -30.17 -13.52 -8.98
N ASP A 395 -29.80 -13.97 -7.77
CA ASP A 395 -28.41 -13.93 -7.31
C ASP A 395 -27.49 -14.85 -8.13
N GLU A 396 -28.02 -15.97 -8.62
CA GLU A 396 -27.33 -16.85 -9.58
C GLU A 396 -27.06 -16.12 -10.91
N GLY A 397 -28.04 -15.35 -11.40
CA GLY A 397 -27.90 -14.47 -12.55
C GLY A 397 -26.78 -13.44 -12.38
N LYS A 398 -26.74 -12.76 -11.22
CA LYS A 398 -25.69 -11.79 -10.88
C LYS A 398 -24.31 -12.44 -10.84
N LEU A 399 -24.17 -13.59 -10.19
CA LEU A 399 -22.91 -14.35 -10.14
C LEU A 399 -22.48 -14.83 -11.53
N HIS A 400 -23.42 -15.24 -12.38
CA HIS A 400 -23.12 -15.67 -13.74
C HIS A 400 -22.67 -14.51 -14.62
N VAL A 401 -23.28 -13.31 -14.50
CA VAL A 401 -22.77 -12.10 -15.15
C VAL A 401 -21.31 -11.85 -14.76
N LEU A 402 -20.99 -11.88 -13.46
CA LEU A 402 -19.61 -11.67 -12.98
C LEU A 402 -18.64 -12.72 -13.53
N ARG A 403 -19.07 -14.00 -13.60
CA ARG A 403 -18.27 -15.08 -14.18
C ARG A 403 -17.95 -14.81 -15.65
N VAL A 404 -18.96 -14.45 -16.45
CA VAL A 404 -18.77 -14.18 -17.88
C VAL A 404 -17.92 -12.92 -18.09
N VAL A 405 -18.11 -11.87 -17.28
CA VAL A 405 -17.24 -10.68 -17.29
C VAL A 405 -15.78 -11.06 -17.03
N TYR A 406 -15.52 -11.90 -16.02
CA TYR A 406 -14.18 -12.40 -15.74
C TYR A 406 -13.61 -13.19 -16.91
N GLU A 407 -14.37 -14.09 -17.53
CA GLU A 407 -13.89 -14.87 -18.67
C GLU A 407 -13.51 -13.99 -19.89
N VAL A 408 -14.25 -12.89 -20.11
CA VAL A 408 -13.97 -11.92 -21.18
C VAL A 408 -12.72 -11.09 -20.87
N TRP A 409 -12.56 -10.65 -19.62
CA TRP A 409 -11.57 -9.65 -19.21
C TRP A 409 -10.48 -10.16 -18.28
N LYS A 410 -10.30 -11.48 -18.11
CA LYS A 410 -9.27 -12.06 -17.21
C LYS A 410 -7.84 -11.60 -17.50
N ASN A 411 -7.54 -11.20 -18.74
CA ASN A 411 -6.24 -10.66 -19.13
C ASN A 411 -6.10 -9.14 -18.89
N HIS A 412 -7.17 -8.46 -18.50
CA HIS A 412 -7.22 -7.01 -18.30
C HIS A 412 -7.85 -6.63 -16.94
N PRO A 413 -7.21 -6.89 -15.79
CA PRO A 413 -7.83 -6.71 -14.46
C PRO A 413 -8.23 -5.27 -14.07
N GLN A 414 -7.86 -4.26 -14.87
CA GLN A 414 -8.27 -2.87 -14.71
C GLN A 414 -9.67 -2.58 -15.30
N VAL A 415 -10.11 -3.36 -16.29
CA VAL A 415 -11.48 -3.36 -16.82
C VAL A 415 -12.34 -4.18 -15.87
#